data_AF-A0A124GZJ9-F1
#
_entry.id   AF-A0A124GZJ9-F1
#
_cell.length_a   1.000
_cell.length_b   1.000
_cell.length_c   1.000
_cell.angle_alpha   90.00
_cell.angle_beta   90.00
_cell.angle_gamma   90.00
#
_symmetry.space_group_name_H-M   'P 1'
#
loop_
_entity.id
_entity.type
_entity.pdbx_description
1 polymer ?
#
loop_
_entity_poly.entity_id
_entity_poly.type
_entity_poly.pdbx_seq_one_letter_code
_entity_poly.pdbx_strand_id
1 'polypeptide(L)'
;MVSTVFRGAILQSAADDEMRGRMQGVFMVVVAGGPRLADVLHGTAGSAFGARTATVGGGLLVVVLMLGLAAAVPALRRYRV
;
A
#
# COMPACT_ATOMS: atom_id res chain seq x y z
N MET A 1 14.28 -6.56 0.75
CA MET A 1 15.36 -5.58 1.01
C MET A 1 15.53 -4.58 -0.14
N VAL A 2 15.74 -5.02 -1.38
CA VAL A 2 15.95 -4.09 -2.51
C VAL A 2 14.75 -3.15 -2.74
N SER A 3 13.53 -3.68 -2.81
CA SER A 3 12.31 -2.87 -3.01
C SER A 3 12.07 -1.82 -1.92
N THR A 4 12.39 -2.14 -0.66
CA THR A 4 12.19 -1.21 0.46
C THR A 4 13.17 -0.05 0.40
N VAL A 5 14.42 -0.30 -0.02
CA VAL A 5 15.41 0.75 -0.25
C VAL A 5 14.96 1.70 -1.36
N PHE A 6 14.51 1.18 -2.50
CA PHE A 6 14.02 2.03 -3.60
C PHE A 6 12.82 2.89 -3.22
N ARG A 7 11.83 2.34 -2.51
CA ARG A 7 10.68 3.13 -2.03
C ARG A 7 11.10 4.26 -1.09
N GLY A 8 12.04 3.97 -0.18
CA GLY A 8 12.60 4.98 0.70
C GLY A 8 13.32 6.08 -0.06
N ALA A 9 14.17 5.73 -1.04
CA ALA A 9 14.88 6.69 -1.87
C ALA A 9 13.94 7.59 -2.67
N ILE A 10 12.92 7.00 -3.33
CA ILE A 10 11.90 7.75 -4.09
C ILE A 10 11.15 8.74 -3.19
N LEU A 11 10.75 8.31 -1.99
CA LEU A 11 10.03 9.19 -1.05
C LEU A 11 10.90 10.33 -0.53
N GLN A 12 12.18 10.07 -0.26
CA GLN A 12 13.10 11.10 0.22
C GLN A 12 13.52 12.07 -0.89
N SER A 13 13.68 11.60 -2.13
CA SER A 13 14.04 12.47 -3.26
C SER A 13 12.90 13.38 -3.69
N ALA A 14 11.64 12.97 -3.45
CA ALA A 14 10.45 13.76 -3.79
C ALA A 14 9.96 14.66 -2.65
N ALA A 15 10.49 14.52 -1.42
CA ALA A 15 10.06 15.28 -0.26
C ALA A 15 11.00 16.46 0.02
N ASP A 16 10.44 17.66 0.12
CA ASP A 16 11.15 18.84 0.61
C ASP A 16 11.63 18.63 2.05
N ASP A 17 12.72 19.31 2.43
CA ASP A 17 13.41 19.10 3.71
C ASP A 17 12.47 19.22 4.92
N GLU A 18 11.57 20.20 4.92
CA GLU A 18 10.57 20.41 5.98
C GLU A 18 9.53 19.27 6.08
N MET A 19 9.28 18.56 4.97
CA MET A 19 8.29 17.50 4.89
C MET A 19 8.87 16.10 5.15
N ARG A 20 10.20 15.94 5.19
CA ARG A 20 10.83 14.61 5.34
C ARG A 20 10.37 13.84 6.57
N GLY A 21 10.25 14.50 7.72
CA GLY A 21 9.75 13.88 8.95
C GLY A 21 8.30 13.39 8.81
N ARG A 22 7.43 14.21 8.19
CA ARG A 22 6.03 13.85 7.93
C ARG A 22 5.93 12.68 6.95
N MET A 23 6.73 12.71 5.88
CA MET A 23 6.76 11.67 4.86
C MET A 23 7.27 10.33 5.41
N GLN A 24 8.26 10.35 6.32
CA GLN A 24 8.69 9.16 7.05
C GLN A 24 7.61 8.62 7.98
N GLY A 25 6.89 9.50 8.67
CA GLY A 25 5.73 9.12 9.48
C GLY A 25 4.66 8.41 8.65
N VAL A 26 4.29 8.96 7.49
CA VAL A 26 3.31 8.34 6.57
C VAL A 26 3.82 6.99 6.06
N PHE A 27 5.10 6.89 5.67
CA PHE A 27 5.69 5.63 5.23
C PHE A 27 5.61 4.56 6.33
N MET A 28 5.94 4.93 7.56
CA MET A 28 5.88 4.03 8.71
C MET A 28 4.45 3.56 8.99
N VAL A 29 3.47 4.46 8.96
CA VAL A 29 2.04 4.12 9.14
C VAL A 29 1.60 3.08 8.13
N VAL A 30 1.96 3.25 6.85
CA VAL A 30 1.57 2.31 5.79
C VAL A 30 2.29 0.97 5.92
N VAL A 31 3.62 0.99 6.10
CA VAL A 31 4.44 -0.23 6.08
C VAL A 31 4.23 -1.08 7.34
N ALA A 32 4.15 -0.46 8.51
CA ALA A 32 3.92 -1.18 9.76
C ALA A 32 2.43 -1.49 9.99
N GLY A 33 1.54 -0.57 9.62
CA GLY A 33 0.10 -0.70 9.87
C GLY A 33 -0.62 -1.59 8.85
N GLY A 34 -0.24 -1.55 7.57
CA GLY A 34 -0.89 -2.30 6.50
C GLY A 34 -1.01 -3.80 6.78
N PRO A 35 0.09 -4.51 7.11
CA PRO A 35 0.03 -5.92 7.46
C PRO A 35 -0.88 -6.23 8.65
N ARG A 36 -0.93 -5.35 9.66
CA ARG A 36 -1.76 -5.56 10.87
C ARG A 36 -3.24 -5.45 10.57
N LEU A 37 -3.63 -4.49 9.73
CA LEU A 37 -4.99 -4.40 9.22
C LEU A 37 -5.34 -5.64 8.39
N ALA A 38 -4.42 -6.09 7.54
CA ALA A 38 -4.61 -7.29 6.73
C ALA A 38 -4.76 -8.56 7.60
N ASP A 39 -4.00 -8.69 8.68
CA ASP A 39 -4.08 -9.81 9.63
C ASP A 39 -5.48 -9.91 10.24
N VAL A 40 -6.04 -8.78 10.68
CA VAL A 40 -7.39 -8.72 11.27
C VAL A 40 -8.45 -9.09 10.22
N LEU A 41 -8.36 -8.51 9.02
CA LEU A 41 -9.33 -8.76 7.95
C LEU A 41 -9.27 -10.20 7.44
N HIS A 42 -8.07 -10.76 7.20
CA HIS A 42 -7.92 -12.14 6.75
C HIS A 42 -8.20 -13.15 7.85
N GLY A 43 -7.88 -12.83 9.11
CA GLY A 43 -8.19 -13.69 10.25
C GLY A 43 -9.71 -13.83 10.44
N THR A 44 -10.43 -12.70 10.43
CA THR A 44 -11.89 -12.68 10.56
C THR A 44 -12.61 -13.26 9.34
N ALA A 45 -12.22 -12.88 8.12
CA ALA A 45 -12.80 -13.45 6.91
C ALA A 45 -12.44 -14.92 6.73
N GLY A 46 -11.22 -15.31 7.12
CA GLY A 46 -10.74 -16.68 7.06
C GLY A 46 -11.50 -17.60 8.02
N SER A 47 -11.86 -17.12 9.21
CA SER A 47 -12.67 -17.90 10.16
C SER A 47 -14.15 -18.00 9.73
N ALA A 48 -14.71 -16.96 9.12
CA ALA A 48 -16.11 -16.94 8.69
C ALA A 48 -16.37 -17.68 7.36
N PHE A 49 -15.45 -17.54 6.38
CA PHE A 49 -15.67 -17.98 5.00
C PHE A 49 -14.60 -18.97 4.48
N GLY A 50 -13.56 -19.24 5.28
CA GLY A 50 -12.43 -20.09 4.91
C GLY A 50 -11.24 -19.32 4.32
N ALA A 51 -10.04 -19.90 4.44
CA ALA A 51 -8.80 -19.25 4.02
C ALA A 51 -8.76 -18.93 2.51
N ARG A 52 -9.22 -19.86 1.66
CA ARG A 52 -9.19 -19.68 0.20
C ARG A 52 -10.00 -18.48 -0.26
N THR A 53 -11.21 -18.32 0.27
CA THR A 53 -12.12 -17.23 -0.11
C THR A 53 -11.60 -15.90 0.41
N ALA A 54 -11.09 -15.85 1.65
CA ALA A 54 -10.46 -14.67 2.21
C ALA A 54 -9.27 -14.18 1.37
N THR A 55 -8.35 -15.07 1.00
CA THR A 55 -7.17 -14.71 0.19
C THR A 55 -7.55 -14.27 -1.23
N VAL A 56 -8.42 -15.00 -1.92
CA VAL A 56 -8.83 -14.64 -3.29
C VAL A 56 -9.62 -13.34 -3.29
N GLY A 57 -10.55 -13.17 -2.35
CA GLY A 57 -11.33 -11.94 -2.19
C GLY A 57 -10.45 -10.73 -1.88
N GLY A 58 -9.50 -10.87 -0.96
CA GLY A 58 -8.54 -9.82 -0.63
C GLY A 58 -7.65 -9.44 -1.81
N GLY A 59 -7.13 -10.43 -2.55
CA GLY A 59 -6.34 -10.20 -3.75
C GLY A 59 -7.12 -9.47 -4.85
N LEU A 60 -8.37 -9.89 -5.10
CA LEU A 60 -9.23 -9.23 -6.08
C LEU A 60 -9.55 -7.78 -5.66
N LEU A 61 -9.81 -7.55 -4.37
CA LEU A 61 -10.05 -6.20 -3.83
C LEU A 61 -8.83 -5.29 -4.05
N VAL A 62 -7.62 -5.78 -3.81
CA VAL A 62 -6.38 -5.03 -4.07
C VAL A 62 -6.27 -4.64 -5.54
N VAL A 63 -6.54 -5.56 -6.47
CA VAL A 63 -6.50 -5.27 -7.92
C VAL A 63 -7.52 -4.20 -8.29
N VAL A 64 -8.77 -4.32 -7.82
CA VAL A 64 -9.84 -3.36 -8.10
C VAL A 64 -9.48 -1.97 -7.57
N LEU A 65 -9.02 -1.88 -6.31
CA LEU A 65 -8.63 -0.60 -5.71
C LEU A 65 -7.44 0.02 -6.44
N MET A 66 -6.45 -0.77 -6.84
CA MET A 66 -5.28 -0.28 -7.58
C MET A 66 -5.68 0.27 -8.96
N LEU A 67 -6.55 -0.43 -9.69
CA LEU A 67 -7.07 0.04 -10.98
C LEU A 67 -7.92 1.31 -10.80
N GLY A 68 -8.74 1.36 -9.75
CA GLY A 68 -9.52 2.53 -9.37
C GLY A 68 -8.64 3.74 -9.08
N LEU A 69 -7.60 3.59 -8.27
CA LEU A 69 -6.61 4.64 -7.99
C LEU A 69 -5.88 5.09 -9.25
N ALA A 70 -5.44 4.17 -10.09
CA ALA A 70 -4.78 4.50 -11.35
C ALA A 70 -5.70 5.28 -12.30
N ALA A 71 -7.01 5.01 -12.29
CA ALA A 71 -7.99 5.76 -13.07
C ALA A 71 -8.31 7.13 -12.44
N ALA A 72 -8.45 7.19 -11.12
CA ALA A 72 -8.83 8.40 -10.39
C ALA A 72 -7.69 9.41 -10.20
N VAL A 73 -6.43 8.97 -10.29
CA VAL A 73 -5.24 9.82 -10.12
C VAL A 73 -4.44 9.87 -11.44
N PRO A 74 -4.77 10.79 -12.37
CA PRO A 74 -4.13 10.86 -13.69
C PRO A 74 -2.62 11.07 -13.63
N ALA A 75 -2.12 11.68 -12.56
CA ALA A 75 -0.69 11.87 -12.33
C ALA A 75 0.08 10.54 -12.33
N LEU A 76 -0.51 9.45 -11.80
CA LEU A 76 0.11 8.12 -11.79
C LEU A 76 0.31 7.57 -13.21
N ARG A 77 -0.65 7.79 -14.11
CA ARG A 77 -0.57 7.33 -15.52
C ARG A 77 0.32 8.21 -16.39
N ARG A 78 0.50 9.48 -16.01
CA ARG A 78 1.32 10.44 -16.75
C ARG A 78 2.76 10.51 -16.25
N TYR A 79 3.08 9.81 -15.16
CA TYR A 79 4.41 9.81 -14.58
C TYR A 79 5.43 9.23 -15.58
N ARG A 80 6.43 10.04 -15.93
CA ARG A 80 7.58 9.65 -16.75
C ARG A 80 8.83 9.84 -15.89
N VAL A 81 9.72 8.84 -15.90
CA VAL A 81 11.00 8.84 -15.18
C VAL A 81 12.02 9.61 -15.99
#